data_AF-A0A3D1VR35-F1
#
_entry.id   AF-A0A3D1VR35-F1
#
_cell.length_a   1.000
_cell.length_b   1.000
_cell.length_c   1.000
_cell.angle_alpha   90.00
_cell.angle_beta   90.00
_cell.angle_gamma   90.00
#
_symmetry.space_group_name_H-M   'P 1'
#
loop_
_entity.id
_entity.type
_entity.pdbx_description
1 polymer ?
#
loop_
_entity_poly.entity_id
_entity_poly.type
_entity_poly.pdbx_seq_one_letter_code
_entity_poly.pdbx_strand_id
1 'polypeptide(L)'
;MVLTLMLLTACQNPGISVVNIAEDGTPHSVDLPGVGVFQKTVQDVSNNLPVSTDVTRDMTASPPVYVRTDGYHEQVAYPFYTLVQSIADLDAYVKQYEGTYNFAHRETVSTDTTIGLLDAIQSYDETFFASYHVILVVLQEGSGSIRHKVEQMSVDEEGVLSIPITRIVPQVGTCDMAQWHILLPIDKSVSFSSVDIVLSAQS
;
A
#
# COMPACT_ATOMS: atom_id res chain seq x y z
N MET A 1 26.10 20.70 -53.86
CA MET A 1 25.78 19.39 -53.25
C MET A 1 24.61 19.63 -52.31
N VAL A 2 23.45 19.09 -52.69
CA VAL A 2 22.16 19.29 -52.00
C VAL A 2 22.11 18.35 -50.81
N LEU A 3 21.88 18.85 -49.60
CA LEU A 3 21.58 18.00 -48.45
C LEU A 3 20.17 18.32 -47.94
N THR A 4 19.30 17.36 -48.19
CA THR A 4 17.89 17.29 -47.81
C THR A 4 17.71 17.38 -46.30
N LEU A 5 16.85 18.30 -45.86
CA LEU A 5 16.33 18.39 -44.51
C LEU A 5 15.08 17.50 -44.40
N MET A 6 15.13 16.43 -43.61
CA MET A 6 13.93 15.72 -43.15
C MET A 6 13.78 15.95 -41.64
N LEU A 7 12.60 16.43 -41.25
CA LEU A 7 12.16 16.52 -39.85
C LEU A 7 11.97 15.11 -39.28
N LEU A 8 12.42 14.89 -38.04
CA LEU A 8 11.77 13.98 -37.10
C LEU A 8 11.79 14.60 -35.70
N THR A 9 10.60 14.78 -35.15
CA THR A 9 10.30 15.22 -33.78
C THR A 9 10.63 14.09 -32.79
N ALA A 10 11.31 14.39 -31.70
CA ALA A 10 11.38 13.51 -30.53
C ALA A 10 11.17 14.32 -29.24
N CYS A 11 10.28 13.79 -28.40
CA CYS A 11 9.77 14.35 -27.16
C CYS A 11 10.85 14.75 -26.15
N GLN A 12 10.56 15.84 -25.44
CA GLN A 12 11.33 16.34 -24.32
C GLN A 12 11.25 15.38 -23.12
N ASN A 13 12.43 15.07 -22.57
CA ASN A 13 12.63 14.37 -21.31
C ASN A 13 12.92 15.41 -20.22
N PRO A 14 12.12 15.57 -19.16
CA PRO A 14 12.55 16.19 -17.93
C PRO A 14 12.94 15.06 -16.96
N GLY A 15 14.21 14.84 -16.63
CA GLY A 15 15.11 15.83 -16.04
C GLY A 15 15.17 15.59 -14.53
N ILE A 16 15.92 14.55 -14.15
CA ILE A 16 16.28 14.19 -12.76
C ILE A 16 16.81 15.44 -12.03
N SER A 17 16.31 15.73 -10.82
CA SER A 17 16.93 16.67 -9.88
C SER A 17 17.37 15.93 -8.63
N VAL A 18 18.68 15.98 -8.38
CA VAL A 18 19.32 15.53 -7.13
C VAL A 18 19.52 16.77 -6.27
N VAL A 19 19.04 16.77 -5.03
CA VAL A 19 19.35 17.83 -4.05
C VAL A 19 20.13 17.23 -2.89
N ASN A 20 21.36 17.73 -2.69
CA ASN A 20 22.22 17.40 -1.56
C ASN A 20 21.75 18.14 -0.29
N ILE A 21 21.75 17.43 0.83
CA ILE A 21 21.47 17.96 2.18
C ILE A 21 22.76 18.53 2.77
N ALA A 22 22.71 19.74 3.34
CA ALA A 22 23.77 20.29 4.19
C ALA A 22 23.49 19.93 5.67
N GLU A 23 24.54 19.63 6.45
CA GLU A 23 24.48 18.95 7.75
C GLU A 23 24.16 19.81 9.01
N ASP A 24 23.77 21.09 8.92
CA ASP A 24 23.68 21.94 10.14
C ASP A 24 22.39 22.76 10.36
N GLY A 25 21.30 22.46 9.66
CA GLY A 25 19.95 22.73 10.16
C GLY A 25 19.60 24.18 10.55
N THR A 26 20.13 25.21 9.88
CA THR A 26 19.75 26.61 10.17
C THR A 26 19.32 27.38 8.91
N PRO A 27 18.08 27.89 8.81
CA PRO A 27 17.67 28.73 7.69
C PRO A 27 18.05 30.21 7.95
N HIS A 28 18.93 30.75 7.11
CA HIS A 28 19.14 32.20 7.03
C HIS A 28 18.24 32.80 5.95
N SER A 29 17.26 33.58 6.37
CA SER A 29 16.44 34.42 5.49
C SER A 29 17.28 35.58 4.95
N VAL A 30 17.24 35.80 3.64
CA VAL A 30 17.73 37.03 3.01
C VAL A 30 16.58 37.65 2.23
N ASP A 31 16.00 38.69 2.82
CA ASP A 31 15.00 39.56 2.19
C ASP A 31 15.57 40.26 0.95
N LEU A 32 14.83 40.22 -0.16
CA LEU A 32 15.01 41.15 -1.28
C LEU A 32 13.68 41.86 -1.57
N PRO A 33 13.70 43.18 -1.81
CA PRO A 33 12.51 44.02 -1.76
C PRO A 33 11.79 44.05 -3.11
N GLY A 34 10.47 43.91 -3.05
CA GLY A 34 9.59 44.23 -4.18
C GLY A 34 8.44 43.25 -4.31
N VAL A 35 7.34 43.56 -3.63
CA VAL A 35 5.94 43.52 -4.13
C VAL A 35 5.01 43.58 -2.90
N GLY A 36 4.04 44.49 -2.98
CA GLY A 36 3.33 45.06 -1.84
C GLY A 36 2.45 44.13 -1.01
N VAL A 37 2.27 44.56 0.24
CA VAL A 37 1.30 44.07 1.20
C VAL A 37 -0.12 44.23 0.65
N PHE A 38 -0.83 43.12 0.46
CA PHE A 38 -2.29 43.12 0.35
C PHE A 38 -2.87 42.22 1.44
N GLN A 39 -3.29 42.84 2.55
CA GLN A 39 -4.27 42.24 3.44
C GLN A 39 -5.62 42.28 2.73
N LYS A 40 -6.28 41.13 2.52
CA LYS A 40 -7.65 41.08 2.00
C LYS A 40 -8.61 40.45 3.00
N THR A 41 -9.54 41.32 3.40
CA THR A 41 -10.81 41.14 4.09
C THR A 41 -11.61 39.92 3.63
N VAL A 42 -12.23 39.25 4.60
CA VAL A 42 -13.25 38.19 4.44
C VAL A 42 -14.46 38.73 3.69
N GLN A 43 -14.75 38.21 2.50
CA GLN A 43 -16.10 38.15 1.92
C GLN A 43 -16.27 36.84 1.13
N ASP A 44 -17.39 36.20 1.44
CA ASP A 44 -17.89 34.88 1.06
C ASP A 44 -18.34 34.83 -0.41
N VAL A 45 -17.71 33.99 -1.25
CA VAL A 45 -18.26 33.53 -2.54
C VAL A 45 -17.71 32.14 -2.88
N SER A 46 -18.52 31.11 -2.63
CA SER A 46 -18.83 29.99 -3.52
C SER A 46 -17.81 29.65 -4.64
N ASN A 47 -17.14 28.49 -4.47
CA ASN A 47 -16.80 27.46 -5.47
C ASN A 47 -15.34 26.98 -5.48
N ASN A 48 -15.20 25.68 -5.20
CA ASN A 48 -14.20 24.73 -5.69
C ASN A 48 -12.71 25.05 -5.53
N LEU A 49 -12.11 24.41 -4.53
CA LEU A 49 -11.13 23.31 -4.65
C LEU A 49 -10.80 22.87 -3.21
N PRO A 50 -10.94 21.58 -2.82
CA PRO A 50 -10.53 21.17 -1.49
C PRO A 50 -9.01 21.23 -1.39
N VAL A 51 -8.56 22.16 -0.56
CA VAL A 51 -7.30 22.22 0.16
C VAL A 51 -6.77 20.83 0.48
N SER A 52 -5.53 20.56 0.05
CA SER A 52 -4.71 19.47 0.57
C SER A 52 -4.31 19.84 2.00
N THR A 53 -4.96 19.19 2.96
CA THR A 53 -4.49 19.08 4.34
C THR A 53 -4.45 17.59 4.60
N ASP A 54 -3.26 17.06 4.86
CA ASP A 54 -2.97 15.75 5.43
C ASP A 54 -4.21 15.13 6.12
N VAL A 55 -4.98 14.35 5.36
CA VAL A 55 -6.15 13.65 5.90
C VAL A 55 -5.71 12.23 6.12
N THR A 56 -5.44 11.92 7.37
CA THR A 56 -5.44 10.55 7.90
C THR A 56 -6.87 9.99 7.77
N ARG A 57 -7.29 9.69 6.53
CA ARG A 57 -8.54 9.02 6.21
C ARG A 57 -8.35 7.55 6.53
N ASP A 58 -9.35 6.94 7.15
CA ASP A 58 -9.44 5.48 7.11
C ASP A 58 -9.61 5.09 5.64
N MET A 59 -8.52 4.56 5.07
CA MET A 59 -8.43 4.19 3.66
C MET A 59 -9.09 2.83 3.40
N THR A 60 -9.48 2.15 4.48
CA THR A 60 -10.16 0.85 4.43
C THR A 60 -11.65 1.02 4.53
N ALA A 61 -12.38 0.31 3.66
CA ALA A 61 -13.83 0.20 3.78
C ALA A 61 -14.29 -0.96 4.66
N SER A 62 -13.37 -1.89 4.93
CA SER A 62 -13.59 -3.09 5.74
C SER A 62 -12.31 -3.39 6.51
N PRO A 63 -12.39 -3.91 7.75
CA PRO A 63 -11.19 -4.26 8.50
C PRO A 63 -10.30 -5.23 7.72
N PRO A 64 -8.96 -5.10 7.86
CA PRO A 64 -8.01 -6.05 7.34
C PRO A 64 -8.36 -7.49 7.75
N VAL A 65 -8.27 -8.42 6.79
CA VAL A 65 -8.46 -9.85 7.06
C VAL A 65 -7.11 -10.53 7.09
N TYR A 66 -6.83 -11.25 8.18
CA TYR A 66 -5.57 -11.97 8.39
C TYR A 66 -5.82 -13.46 8.18
N VAL A 67 -5.15 -14.04 7.19
CA VAL A 67 -5.28 -15.44 6.84
C VAL A 67 -3.92 -16.11 6.94
N ARG A 68 -3.80 -17.10 7.82
CA ARG A 68 -2.67 -17.99 7.84
C ARG A 68 -2.84 -18.99 6.69
N THR A 69 -1.97 -18.89 5.70
CA THR A 69 -2.00 -19.80 4.55
C THR A 69 -0.95 -20.88 4.66
N ASP A 70 0.11 -20.67 5.45
CA ASP A 70 1.29 -21.55 5.46
C ASP A 70 1.84 -21.80 4.04
N GLY A 71 2.98 -22.48 3.93
CA GLY A 71 3.65 -22.75 2.65
C GLY A 71 5.09 -22.25 2.67
N TYR A 72 5.73 -22.17 1.51
CA TYR A 72 7.04 -21.55 1.37
C TYR A 72 7.37 -21.39 -0.11
N HIS A 73 7.94 -20.24 -0.48
CA HIS A 73 8.38 -20.00 -1.84
C HIS A 73 9.81 -19.43 -1.84
N GLU A 74 10.78 -20.30 -2.10
CA GLU A 74 12.23 -19.99 -2.05
C GLU A 74 12.66 -18.81 -2.93
N GLN A 75 11.89 -18.53 -3.99
CA GLN A 75 12.26 -17.56 -5.01
C GLN A 75 11.60 -16.18 -4.84
N VAL A 76 10.87 -15.93 -3.75
CA VAL A 76 10.35 -14.58 -3.43
C VAL A 76 10.96 -14.02 -2.16
N ALA A 77 11.27 -12.73 -2.21
CA ALA A 77 11.57 -11.95 -1.03
C ALA A 77 10.26 -11.53 -0.36
N TYR A 78 10.13 -11.82 0.93
CA TYR A 78 9.05 -11.32 1.77
C TYR A 78 9.50 -10.04 2.50
N PRO A 79 8.60 -9.08 2.78
CA PRO A 79 7.20 -9.06 2.34
C PRO A 79 7.06 -8.69 0.87
N PHE A 80 5.97 -9.13 0.23
CA PHE A 80 5.56 -8.64 -1.08
C PHE A 80 4.05 -8.41 -1.10
N TYR A 81 3.56 -7.69 -2.10
CA TYR A 81 2.12 -7.50 -2.31
C TYR A 81 1.70 -7.83 -3.74
N THR A 82 0.40 -8.08 -3.91
CA THR A 82 -0.27 -8.08 -5.20
C THR A 82 -1.48 -7.15 -5.13
N LEU A 83 -1.61 -6.25 -6.11
CA LEU A 83 -2.79 -5.43 -6.27
C LEU A 83 -3.83 -6.19 -7.11
N VAL A 84 -4.96 -6.52 -6.50
CA VAL A 84 -6.09 -7.22 -7.12
C VAL A 84 -7.20 -6.20 -7.37
N GLN A 85 -7.57 -6.02 -8.65
CA GLN A 85 -8.52 -4.97 -9.05
C GLN A 85 -9.84 -5.53 -9.58
N SER A 86 -9.92 -6.83 -9.76
CA SER A 86 -11.05 -7.54 -10.32
C SER A 86 -11.09 -9.00 -9.86
N ILE A 87 -12.23 -9.67 -10.09
CA ILE A 87 -12.38 -11.12 -9.89
C ILE A 87 -11.38 -11.89 -10.74
N ALA A 88 -11.13 -11.46 -11.98
CA ALA A 88 -10.17 -12.13 -12.85
C ALA A 88 -8.73 -12.06 -12.30
N ASP A 89 -8.34 -10.93 -11.70
CA ASP A 89 -7.02 -10.80 -11.03
C ASP A 89 -6.93 -11.71 -9.81
N LEU A 90 -8.04 -11.81 -9.05
CA LEU A 90 -8.11 -12.63 -7.85
C LEU A 90 -8.02 -14.12 -8.20
N ASP A 91 -8.77 -14.57 -9.20
CA ASP A 91 -8.73 -15.94 -9.71
C ASP A 91 -7.35 -16.29 -10.28
N ALA A 92 -6.73 -15.35 -11.00
CA ALA A 92 -5.37 -15.52 -11.51
C ALA A 92 -4.36 -15.67 -10.37
N TYR A 93 -4.47 -14.86 -9.31
CA TYR A 93 -3.64 -14.97 -8.12
C TYR A 93 -3.80 -16.32 -7.42
N VAL A 94 -5.05 -16.73 -7.14
CA VAL A 94 -5.35 -18.00 -6.49
C VAL A 94 -4.78 -19.16 -7.30
N LYS A 95 -5.05 -19.19 -8.61
CA LYS A 95 -4.54 -20.24 -9.50
C LYS A 95 -3.01 -20.27 -9.61
N GLN A 96 -2.36 -19.11 -9.59
CA GLN A 96 -0.90 -19.03 -9.64
C GLN A 96 -0.25 -19.66 -8.39
N TYR A 97 -0.87 -19.47 -7.21
CA TYR A 97 -0.25 -19.82 -5.94
C TYR A 97 -0.92 -20.99 -5.17
N GLU A 98 -1.97 -21.61 -5.71
CA GLU A 98 -2.68 -22.74 -5.08
C GLU A 98 -1.79 -23.95 -4.78
N GLY A 99 -0.70 -24.13 -5.53
CA GLY A 99 0.31 -25.17 -5.29
C GLY A 99 1.40 -24.79 -4.28
N THR A 100 1.46 -23.52 -3.88
CA THR A 100 2.49 -22.95 -2.99
C THR A 100 1.95 -22.71 -1.58
N TYR A 101 0.75 -22.14 -1.49
CA TYR A 101 0.13 -21.75 -0.22
C TYR A 101 -1.15 -22.55 0.00
N ASN A 102 -1.47 -22.85 1.26
CA ASN A 102 -2.71 -23.56 1.57
C ASN A 102 -3.89 -22.55 1.67
N PHE A 103 -4.65 -22.45 0.58
CA PHE A 103 -5.82 -21.59 0.47
C PHE A 103 -7.14 -22.24 0.92
N ALA A 104 -7.12 -23.55 1.20
CA ALA A 104 -8.33 -24.34 1.44
C ALA A 104 -9.28 -23.74 2.48
N HIS A 105 -10.57 -24.02 2.32
CA HIS A 105 -11.61 -23.66 3.28
C HIS A 105 -11.29 -24.20 4.68
N ARG A 106 -11.48 -23.36 5.70
CA ARG A 106 -11.33 -23.69 7.12
C ARG A 106 -12.40 -22.97 7.93
N GLU A 107 -13.40 -23.71 8.37
CA GLU A 107 -14.44 -23.17 9.26
C GLU A 107 -14.01 -23.18 10.74
N THR A 108 -13.11 -24.08 11.14
CA THR A 108 -12.62 -24.15 12.53
C THR A 108 -11.50 -23.14 12.77
N VAL A 109 -11.91 -21.94 13.19
CA VAL A 109 -11.03 -20.91 13.74
C VAL A 109 -10.67 -21.29 15.17
N SER A 110 -9.37 -21.32 15.48
CA SER A 110 -8.85 -21.56 16.83
C SER A 110 -7.82 -20.48 17.17
N THR A 111 -7.18 -20.57 18.34
CA THR A 111 -6.09 -19.66 18.71
C THR A 111 -4.96 -19.65 17.69
N ASP A 112 -4.74 -20.77 16.99
CA ASP A 112 -3.61 -20.99 16.09
C ASP A 112 -3.98 -21.08 14.61
N THR A 113 -5.27 -21.02 14.30
CA THR A 113 -5.81 -21.17 12.93
C THR A 113 -6.80 -20.06 12.61
N THR A 114 -6.68 -19.51 11.41
CA THR A 114 -7.64 -18.54 10.84
C THR A 114 -8.66 -19.26 9.95
N ILE A 115 -9.65 -18.52 9.45
CA ILE A 115 -10.42 -18.95 8.28
C ILE A 115 -9.50 -19.23 7.08
N GLY A 116 -9.97 -19.98 6.09
CA GLY A 116 -9.25 -20.22 4.83
C GLY A 116 -9.20 -18.97 3.96
N LEU A 117 -8.25 -18.90 3.02
CA LEU A 117 -8.21 -17.78 2.06
C LEU A 117 -9.46 -17.81 1.18
N LEU A 118 -9.88 -18.99 0.72
CA LEU A 118 -11.08 -19.14 -0.08
C LEU A 118 -12.36 -18.74 0.66
N ASP A 119 -12.39 -18.87 1.99
CA ASP A 119 -13.50 -18.35 2.81
C ASP A 119 -13.44 -16.82 2.91
N ALA A 120 -12.24 -16.27 3.15
CA ALA A 120 -12.03 -14.83 3.32
C ALA A 120 -12.44 -14.03 2.07
N ILE A 121 -12.20 -14.59 0.88
CA ILE A 121 -12.51 -13.93 -0.40
C ILE A 121 -13.88 -14.29 -0.95
N GLN A 122 -14.66 -15.16 -0.29
CA GLN A 122 -15.93 -15.65 -0.81
C GLN A 122 -16.94 -14.53 -1.10
N SER A 123 -16.88 -13.44 -0.32
CA SER A 123 -17.75 -12.27 -0.48
C SER A 123 -17.29 -11.27 -1.54
N TYR A 124 -16.10 -11.47 -2.12
CA TYR A 124 -15.56 -10.56 -3.13
C TYR A 124 -16.18 -10.92 -4.48
N ASP A 125 -17.12 -10.09 -4.92
CA ASP A 125 -17.81 -10.20 -6.20
C ASP A 125 -17.52 -8.98 -7.09
N GLU A 126 -18.13 -8.92 -8.28
CA GLU A 126 -17.98 -7.76 -9.17
C GLU A 126 -18.49 -6.46 -8.53
N THR A 127 -19.50 -6.53 -7.67
CA THR A 127 -20.05 -5.38 -6.94
C THR A 127 -19.02 -4.81 -5.98
N PHE A 128 -18.34 -5.68 -5.23
CA PHE A 128 -17.24 -5.31 -4.35
C PHE A 128 -16.11 -4.65 -5.14
N PHE A 129 -15.65 -5.27 -6.23
CA PHE A 129 -14.59 -4.70 -7.06
C PHE A 129 -15.03 -3.48 -7.89
N ALA A 130 -16.32 -3.13 -7.95
CA ALA A 130 -16.75 -1.86 -8.52
C ALA A 130 -16.32 -0.66 -7.65
N SER A 131 -16.25 -0.86 -6.33
CA SER A 131 -15.95 0.20 -5.35
C SER A 131 -14.57 0.05 -4.70
N TYR A 132 -13.99 -1.15 -4.73
CA TYR A 132 -12.76 -1.46 -3.99
C TYR A 132 -11.69 -2.10 -4.87
N HIS A 133 -10.43 -1.89 -4.48
CA HIS A 133 -9.30 -2.76 -4.81
C HIS A 133 -8.93 -3.58 -3.58
N VAL A 134 -8.20 -4.68 -3.76
CA VAL A 134 -7.62 -5.45 -2.65
C VAL A 134 -6.12 -5.49 -2.80
N ILE A 135 -5.40 -5.06 -1.77
CA ILE A 135 -3.97 -5.31 -1.67
C ILE A 135 -3.80 -6.59 -0.86
N LEU A 136 -3.27 -7.63 -1.52
CA LEU A 136 -2.88 -8.88 -0.88
C LEU A 136 -1.42 -8.77 -0.45
N VAL A 137 -1.17 -8.56 0.84
CA VAL A 137 0.19 -8.57 1.40
C VAL A 137 0.53 -9.98 1.87
N VAL A 138 1.69 -10.49 1.45
CA VAL A 138 2.19 -11.79 1.89
C VAL A 138 3.43 -11.60 2.75
N LEU A 139 3.39 -12.14 3.96
CA LEU A 139 4.46 -12.09 4.95
C LEU A 139 4.96 -13.50 5.25
N GLN A 140 6.26 -13.62 5.56
CA GLN A 140 6.83 -14.80 6.18
C GLN A 140 7.26 -14.47 7.60
N GLU A 141 6.88 -15.31 8.54
CA GLU A 141 7.27 -15.24 9.93
C GLU A 141 8.09 -16.46 10.35
N GLY A 142 9.06 -16.25 11.23
CA GLY A 142 9.84 -17.33 11.83
C GLY A 142 9.04 -18.21 12.80
N SER A 143 7.82 -17.78 13.14
CA SER A 143 6.91 -18.50 14.04
C SER A 143 5.45 -18.27 13.63
N GLY A 144 4.68 -19.34 13.55
CA GLY A 144 3.23 -19.31 13.37
C GLY A 144 2.46 -18.68 14.53
N SER A 145 3.12 -18.42 15.66
CA SER A 145 2.53 -17.72 16.81
C SER A 145 2.64 -16.19 16.68
N ILE A 146 3.44 -15.67 15.76
CA ILE A 146 3.50 -14.22 15.49
C ILE A 146 2.17 -13.82 14.84
N ARG A 147 1.57 -12.76 15.37
CA ARG A 147 0.34 -12.14 14.83
C ARG A 147 0.68 -10.79 14.24
N HIS A 148 -0.26 -10.23 13.49
CA HIS A 148 -0.07 -8.95 12.79
C HIS A 148 -1.22 -8.02 13.09
N LYS A 149 -0.91 -6.72 13.08
CA LYS A 149 -1.88 -5.65 13.11
C LYS A 149 -1.46 -4.60 12.10
N VAL A 150 -2.30 -4.37 11.11
CA VAL A 150 -2.17 -3.25 10.20
C VAL A 150 -2.55 -1.99 10.97
N GLU A 151 -1.63 -1.04 11.00
CA GLU A 151 -1.85 0.28 11.58
C GLU A 151 -2.47 1.21 10.52
N GLN A 152 -2.67 2.47 10.88
CA GLN A 152 -3.29 3.43 9.97
C GLN A 152 -2.42 3.63 8.72
N MET A 153 -3.03 3.38 7.55
CA MET A 153 -2.39 3.61 6.25
C MET A 153 -2.44 5.08 5.87
N SER A 154 -1.48 5.52 5.07
CA SER A 154 -1.39 6.89 4.55
C SER A 154 -0.79 6.89 3.16
N VAL A 155 -1.18 7.87 2.33
CA VAL A 155 -0.52 8.15 1.04
C VAL A 155 0.26 9.44 1.19
N ASP A 156 1.53 9.40 0.83
CA ASP A 156 2.40 10.58 0.86
C ASP A 156 2.20 11.48 -0.38
N GLU A 157 2.94 12.60 -0.42
CA GLU A 157 2.89 13.55 -1.53
C GLU A 157 3.40 12.98 -2.87
N GLU A 158 4.20 11.91 -2.82
CA GLU A 158 4.73 11.21 -3.99
C GLU A 158 3.75 10.15 -4.53
N GLY A 159 2.65 9.91 -3.81
CA GLY A 159 1.63 8.93 -4.15
C GLY A 159 1.95 7.53 -3.65
N VAL A 160 2.89 7.36 -2.73
CA VAL A 160 3.23 6.05 -2.14
C VAL A 160 2.25 5.74 -1.00
N LEU A 161 1.52 4.63 -1.13
CA LEU A 161 0.69 4.08 -0.06
C LEU A 161 1.56 3.34 0.95
N SER A 162 1.72 3.93 2.13
CA SER A 162 2.40 3.29 3.27
C SER A 162 1.44 2.38 4.02
N ILE A 163 1.84 1.10 4.16
CA ILE A 163 1.12 0.07 4.90
C ILE A 163 1.96 -0.36 6.11
N PRO A 164 1.81 0.32 7.26
CA PRO A 164 2.47 -0.07 8.49
C PRO A 164 1.83 -1.34 9.08
N ILE A 165 2.65 -2.35 9.37
CA ILE A 165 2.21 -3.61 9.96
C ILE A 165 3.05 -3.90 11.20
N THR A 166 2.38 -3.87 12.35
CA THR A 166 2.95 -4.26 13.64
C THR A 166 2.91 -5.78 13.78
N ARG A 167 4.08 -6.38 13.97
CA ARG A 167 4.25 -7.79 14.36
C ARG A 167 4.12 -7.91 15.87
N ILE A 168 3.17 -8.71 16.33
CA ILE A 168 2.93 -9.02 17.73
C ILE A 168 3.66 -10.33 18.02
N VAL A 169 4.83 -10.23 18.66
CA VAL A 169 5.68 -11.38 18.95
C VAL A 169 5.32 -11.95 20.32
N PRO A 170 4.85 -13.21 20.41
CA PRO A 170 4.53 -13.80 21.69
C PRO A 170 5.79 -14.11 22.49
N GLN A 171 5.69 -14.07 23.82
CA GLN A 171 6.80 -14.44 24.71
C GLN A 171 7.24 -15.91 24.54
N VAL A 172 6.29 -16.77 24.14
CA VAL A 172 6.53 -18.17 23.81
C VAL A 172 5.98 -18.40 22.40
N GLY A 173 6.86 -18.76 21.47
CA GLY A 173 6.50 -19.07 20.10
C GLY A 173 6.89 -20.50 19.73
N THR A 174 6.22 -21.06 18.73
CA THR A 174 6.69 -22.29 18.07
C THR A 174 7.81 -21.96 17.08
N CYS A 175 8.71 -22.90 16.82
CA CYS A 175 9.77 -22.73 15.82
C CYS A 175 9.30 -23.13 14.41
N ASP A 176 8.03 -22.90 14.09
CA ASP A 176 7.43 -23.25 12.81
C ASP A 176 7.24 -21.99 11.98
N MET A 177 7.93 -21.89 10.84
CA MET A 177 7.72 -20.78 9.92
C MET A 177 6.26 -20.77 9.45
N ALA A 178 5.70 -19.58 9.28
CA ALA A 178 4.34 -19.41 8.81
C ALA A 178 4.22 -18.25 7.83
N GLN A 179 3.31 -18.41 6.88
CA GLN A 179 3.02 -17.43 5.85
C GLN A 179 1.62 -16.90 6.07
N TRP A 180 1.53 -15.58 6.02
CA TRP A 180 0.32 -14.83 6.27
C TRP A 180 -0.06 -14.06 5.02
N HIS A 181 -1.32 -14.17 4.64
CA HIS A 181 -1.96 -13.29 3.68
C HIS A 181 -2.79 -12.29 4.46
N ILE A 182 -2.50 -11.00 4.26
CA ILE A 182 -3.26 -9.89 4.82
C ILE A 182 -4.01 -9.24 3.66
N LEU A 183 -5.33 -9.30 3.71
CA LEU A 183 -6.22 -8.76 2.69
C LEU A 183 -6.65 -7.37 3.12
N LEU A 184 -6.36 -6.38 2.27
CA LEU A 184 -6.64 -4.97 2.52
C LEU A 184 -7.57 -4.42 1.44
N PRO A 185 -8.89 -4.41 1.69
CA PRO A 185 -9.84 -3.67 0.87
C PRO A 185 -9.55 -2.15 0.95
N ILE A 186 -9.20 -1.55 -0.19
CA ILE A 186 -8.94 -0.12 -0.34
C ILE A 186 -10.02 0.49 -1.24
N ASP A 187 -10.59 1.61 -0.81
CA ASP A 187 -11.55 2.36 -1.61
C ASP A 187 -10.91 2.87 -2.92
N LYS A 188 -11.58 2.68 -4.06
CA LYS A 188 -11.07 3.14 -5.37
C LYS A 188 -10.90 4.65 -5.46
N SER A 189 -11.54 5.43 -4.59
CA SER A 189 -11.31 6.87 -4.49
C SER A 189 -9.91 7.22 -3.98
N VAL A 190 -9.22 6.29 -3.33
CA VAL A 190 -7.83 6.44 -2.91
C VAL A 190 -6.91 6.18 -4.11
N SER A 191 -6.19 7.22 -4.52
CA SER A 191 -5.20 7.13 -5.60
C SER A 191 -3.79 6.98 -5.02
N PHE A 192 -3.05 5.98 -5.49
CA PHE A 192 -1.64 5.76 -5.17
C PHE A 192 -0.91 5.20 -6.40
N SER A 193 0.38 5.49 -6.51
CA SER A 193 1.26 5.08 -7.61
C SER A 193 2.08 3.82 -7.28
N SER A 194 2.40 3.64 -6.00
CA SER A 194 3.13 2.49 -5.47
C SER A 194 2.71 2.19 -4.03
N VAL A 195 3.13 1.04 -3.52
CA VAL A 195 2.85 0.60 -2.14
C VAL A 195 4.19 0.35 -1.45
N ASP A 196 4.33 0.85 -0.22
CA ASP A 196 5.42 0.53 0.68
C ASP A 196 4.90 -0.22 1.91
N ILE A 197 5.56 -1.33 2.27
CA ILE A 197 5.17 -2.18 3.40
C ILE A 197 6.17 -1.96 4.52
N VAL A 198 5.72 -1.34 5.60
CA VAL A 198 6.58 -0.98 6.73
C VAL A 198 6.33 -1.95 7.87
N LEU A 199 7.26 -2.90 8.08
CA LEU A 199 7.17 -3.86 9.18
C LEU A 199 7.79 -3.28 10.46
N SER A 200 7.03 -3.28 11.55
CA SER A 200 7.51 -3.00 12.89
C SER A 200 7.28 -4.20 13.80
N ALA A 201 7.94 -4.24 14.96
CA ALA A 201 7.74 -5.31 15.95
C ALA A 201 7.38 -4.72 17.31
N GLN A 202 6.35 -5.28 17.92
CA GLN A 202 5.98 -5.05 19.30
C GLN A 202 6.36 -6.28 20.13
N SER A 203 7.22 -6.04 21.13
CA SER A 203 7.67 -7.02 22.12
C SER A 203 6.88 -6.92 23.42
#